data_AF-A9E9I8-F1
#
_entry.id   AF-A9E9I8-F1
#
_cell.length_a   1.000
_cell.length_b   1.000
_cell.length_c   1.000
_cell.angle_alpha   90.00
_cell.angle_beta   90.00
_cell.angle_gamma   90.00
#
_symmetry.space_group_name_H-M   'P 1'
#
loop_
_entity.id
_entity.type
_entity.pdbx_description
1 polymer ?
#
loop_
_entity_poly.entity_id
_entity_poly.type
_entity_poly.pdbx_seq_one_letter_code
_entity_poly.pdbx_strand_id
1 'polypeptide(L)'
;MKSTQNTWWIVGGGALVLSGVGAFFYFKTKGSNAQGYSIASTQSNIGNGIKVNTSTTASVKQEPNWNKPFNMNYMEDVKKWVAPKNIIVLSPSTAKGLVKTLHNAKGTFNDDEYAVRDVFKQLQSKTDVASLSKAYYINHNQKDLWQHLNSFLSHSEMKLYVWKYINRLPNYKLS
;
A
#
# COMPACT_ATOMS: atom_id res chain seq x y z
N MET A 1 -32.60 43.45 -0.53
CA MET A 1 -31.86 43.86 -1.75
C MET A 1 -30.95 42.72 -2.18
N LYS A 2 -30.79 42.60 -3.50
CA LYS A 2 -30.23 41.46 -4.25
C LYS A 2 -28.85 41.03 -3.76
N SER A 3 -28.63 39.74 -3.57
CA SER A 3 -27.35 39.12 -3.88
C SER A 3 -27.55 38.22 -5.09
N THR A 4 -26.66 38.42 -6.03
CA THR A 4 -26.65 37.93 -7.40
C THR A 4 -25.61 36.81 -7.48
N GLN A 5 -25.83 35.89 -8.43
CA GLN A 5 -24.81 35.22 -9.26
C GLN A 5 -24.62 33.69 -9.11
N ASN A 6 -25.19 33.01 -10.11
CA ASN A 6 -24.57 32.00 -10.98
C ASN A 6 -25.00 30.52 -10.82
N THR A 7 -26.10 30.20 -11.50
CA THR A 7 -26.31 29.03 -12.38
C THR A 7 -25.02 28.71 -13.16
N TRP A 8 -24.57 27.46 -13.40
CA TRP A 8 -25.09 26.40 -14.29
C TRP A 8 -23.96 25.32 -14.34
N TRP A 9 -24.10 23.98 -14.45
CA TRP A 9 -24.91 23.12 -15.32
C TRP A 9 -24.98 21.69 -14.76
N ILE A 10 -26.19 21.11 -14.68
CA ILE A 10 -26.40 19.67 -14.49
C ILE A 10 -26.35 19.04 -15.88
N VAL A 11 -25.27 18.32 -16.17
CA VAL A 11 -25.16 17.50 -17.39
C VAL A 11 -26.02 16.26 -17.20
N GLY A 12 -26.99 16.14 -18.09
CA GLY A 12 -27.93 15.03 -18.16
C GLY A 12 -27.28 13.70 -18.48
N GLY A 13 -27.98 12.65 -18.08
CA GLY A 13 -27.65 11.26 -18.40
C GLY A 13 -28.73 10.34 -17.85
N GLY A 14 -29.97 10.55 -18.29
CA GLY A 14 -31.03 9.57 -18.06
C GLY A 14 -30.76 8.30 -18.87
N ALA A 15 -30.91 7.14 -18.25
CA ALA A 15 -31.18 5.90 -18.95
C ALA A 15 -32.22 5.11 -18.15
N LEU A 16 -33.39 5.02 -18.76
CA LEU A 16 -34.59 4.32 -18.31
C LEU A 16 -34.34 2.81 -18.16
N VAL A 17 -34.98 2.25 -17.14
CA VAL A 17 -35.19 0.82 -16.93
C VAL A 17 -36.05 0.26 -18.06
N LEU A 18 -35.64 -0.86 -18.66
CA LEU A 18 -36.54 -1.75 -19.38
C LEU A 18 -36.37 -3.19 -18.87
N SER A 19 -37.47 -3.70 -18.33
CA SER A 19 -37.70 -5.06 -17.84
C SER A 19 -37.66 -6.10 -18.97
N GLY A 20 -37.16 -7.32 -18.68
CA GLY A 20 -37.45 -8.49 -19.52
C GLY A 20 -36.55 -9.72 -19.30
N VAL A 21 -37.12 -10.73 -18.63
CA VAL A 21 -36.73 -12.15 -18.51
C VAL A 21 -35.56 -12.48 -17.58
N GLY A 22 -35.91 -13.08 -16.43
CA GLY A 22 -34.98 -13.72 -15.51
C GLY A 22 -34.96 -15.25 -15.62
N ALA A 23 -33.88 -15.85 -15.09
CA ALA A 23 -33.79 -17.12 -14.35
C ALA A 23 -32.28 -17.41 -14.19
N PHE A 24 -31.64 -17.02 -13.08
CA PHE A 24 -31.49 -17.80 -11.83
C PHE A 24 -31.09 -19.27 -12.06
N PHE A 25 -29.79 -19.56 -11.99
CA PHE A 25 -29.32 -20.90 -11.62
C PHE A 25 -28.82 -20.89 -10.17
N TYR A 26 -29.61 -21.58 -9.35
CA TYR A 26 -29.39 -21.93 -7.95
C TYR A 26 -29.14 -23.43 -7.87
N PHE A 27 -28.13 -23.83 -7.09
CA PHE A 27 -28.06 -25.00 -6.17
C PHE A 27 -26.58 -25.16 -5.73
N LYS A 28 -26.19 -24.72 -4.51
CA LYS A 28 -26.19 -25.42 -3.20
C LYS A 28 -25.18 -26.57 -3.14
N THR A 29 -24.15 -26.57 -2.30
CA THR A 29 -24.16 -26.92 -0.85
C THR A 29 -22.70 -26.76 -0.34
N LYS A 30 -22.34 -26.31 0.87
CA LYS A 30 -22.64 -26.90 2.18
C LYS A 30 -22.02 -26.01 3.30
N GLY A 31 -22.78 -25.72 4.37
CA GLY A 31 -22.21 -25.58 5.73
C GLY A 31 -22.27 -24.21 6.43
N SER A 32 -23.31 -24.06 7.26
CA SER A 32 -23.27 -23.52 8.63
C SER A 32 -23.53 -22.02 8.88
N ASN A 33 -24.63 -21.80 9.59
CA ASN A 33 -25.10 -20.56 10.19
C ASN A 33 -24.09 -19.92 11.15
N ALA A 34 -23.99 -18.59 11.11
CA ALA A 34 -23.95 -17.77 12.32
C ALA A 34 -24.59 -16.42 12.00
N GLN A 35 -25.62 -16.07 12.78
CA GLN A 35 -26.36 -14.82 12.69
C GLN A 35 -25.42 -13.61 12.72
N GLY A 36 -25.48 -12.77 11.68
CA GLY A 36 -25.01 -11.39 11.79
C GLY A 36 -25.97 -10.64 12.71
N TYR A 37 -25.50 -10.22 13.87
CA TYR A 37 -26.27 -9.35 14.76
C TYR A 37 -26.61 -8.04 14.05
N SER A 38 -27.88 -7.84 13.70
CA SER A 38 -28.44 -6.54 13.42
C SER A 38 -28.85 -5.89 14.74
N ILE A 39 -28.09 -4.89 15.20
CA ILE A 39 -28.56 -4.02 16.29
C ILE A 39 -29.53 -3.01 15.64
N ALA A 40 -30.83 -3.27 15.80
CA ALA A 40 -31.85 -2.26 15.59
C ALA A 40 -31.64 -1.13 16.60
N SER A 41 -31.71 0.12 16.15
CA SER A 41 -31.62 1.30 17.00
C SER A 41 -32.88 1.43 17.86
N THR A 42 -32.90 0.78 19.02
CA THR A 42 -33.90 1.04 20.06
C THR A 42 -33.50 2.30 20.81
N GLN A 43 -34.16 3.40 20.47
CA GLN A 43 -34.10 4.66 21.20
C GLN A 43 -34.85 4.49 22.53
N SER A 44 -34.18 3.96 23.54
CA SER A 44 -34.69 3.99 24.91
C SER A 44 -34.15 5.24 25.61
N ASN A 45 -35.05 6.20 25.81
CA ASN A 45 -34.85 7.31 26.74
C ASN A 45 -34.65 6.73 28.15
N ILE A 46 -33.41 6.71 28.63
CA ILE A 46 -33.08 6.46 30.03
C ILE A 46 -32.38 7.73 30.55
N GLY A 47 -32.75 8.10 31.77
CA GLY A 47 -32.61 9.43 32.37
C GLY A 47 -31.21 10.05 32.39
N ASN A 48 -31.23 11.33 32.77
CA ASN A 48 -30.12 12.23 33.10
C ASN A 48 -28.78 11.53 33.44
N GLY A 49 -27.89 11.41 32.45
CA GLY A 49 -26.54 10.88 32.66
C GLY A 49 -25.77 10.75 31.36
N ILE A 50 -24.85 11.69 31.13
CA ILE A 50 -23.78 11.72 30.11
C ILE A 50 -24.19 11.25 28.70
N LYS A 51 -24.36 12.23 27.80
CA LYS A 51 -24.42 11.99 26.36
C LYS A 51 -23.08 11.43 25.88
N VAL A 52 -22.99 10.11 25.73
CA VAL A 52 -21.84 9.46 25.08
C VAL A 52 -22.03 9.60 23.57
N ASN A 53 -21.26 10.48 22.94
CA ASN A 53 -21.23 10.60 21.49
C ASN A 53 -20.61 9.31 20.89
N THR A 54 -21.44 8.36 20.46
CA THR A 54 -21.02 7.19 19.68
C THR A 54 -20.77 7.55 18.21
N SER A 55 -20.00 8.61 17.96
CA SER A 55 -19.75 9.13 16.60
C SER A 55 -18.39 8.70 16.04
N THR A 56 -17.60 7.92 16.78
CA THR A 56 -16.28 7.47 16.33
C THR A 56 -16.33 5.98 15.99
N THR A 57 -16.56 5.67 14.73
CA THR A 57 -16.26 4.35 14.17
C THR A 57 -14.80 4.05 14.48
N ALA A 58 -14.53 3.07 15.34
CA ALA A 58 -13.17 2.63 15.62
C ALA A 58 -12.56 2.12 14.30
N SER A 59 -11.61 2.88 13.74
CA SER A 59 -10.88 2.47 12.55
C SER A 59 -9.97 1.30 12.93
N VAL A 60 -10.27 0.11 12.40
CA VAL A 60 -9.42 -1.06 12.57
C VAL A 60 -8.09 -0.78 11.86
N LYS A 61 -6.98 -0.80 12.61
CA LYS A 61 -5.64 -0.68 12.02
C LYS A 61 -5.43 -1.85 11.05
N GLN A 62 -5.18 -1.54 9.78
CA GLN A 62 -4.87 -2.54 8.76
C GLN A 62 -3.40 -2.93 8.84
N GLU A 63 -3.14 -4.23 8.86
CA GLU A 63 -1.78 -4.77 8.88
C GLU A 63 -1.07 -4.56 7.51
N PRO A 64 0.16 -4.04 7.49
CA PRO A 64 0.95 -3.91 6.27
C PRO A 64 1.29 -5.26 5.63
N ASN A 65 1.43 -5.28 4.30
CA ASN A 65 1.88 -6.50 3.61
C ASN A 65 3.39 -6.73 3.77
N TRP A 66 3.77 -7.47 4.82
CA TRP A 66 5.17 -7.81 5.17
C TRP A 66 5.97 -8.55 4.10
N ASN A 67 5.28 -9.14 3.12
CA ASN A 67 5.87 -9.97 2.06
C ASN A 67 6.14 -9.19 0.78
N LYS A 68 5.75 -7.91 0.70
CA LYS A 68 5.94 -7.05 -0.48
C LYS A 68 6.79 -5.81 -0.15
N PRO A 69 8.08 -5.97 0.19
CA PRO A 69 8.95 -4.86 0.57
C PRO A 69 9.24 -3.89 -0.57
N PHE A 70 9.08 -4.32 -1.83
CA PHE A 70 9.21 -3.45 -3.00
C PHE A 70 7.98 -2.56 -3.24
N ASN A 71 6.85 -2.82 -2.56
CA ASN A 71 5.65 -2.01 -2.71
C ASN A 71 5.93 -0.59 -2.17
N MET A 72 5.73 0.41 -3.02
CA MET A 72 5.97 1.82 -2.68
C MET A 72 5.06 2.33 -1.55
N ASN A 73 3.89 1.70 -1.38
CA ASN A 73 2.94 2.04 -0.32
C ASN A 73 3.29 1.39 1.02
N TYR A 74 4.18 0.40 1.04
CA TYR A 74 4.54 -0.34 2.25
C TYR A 74 5.00 0.58 3.39
N MET A 75 5.79 1.61 3.09
CA MET A 75 6.25 2.57 4.08
C MET A 75 5.08 3.34 4.72
N GLU A 76 4.09 3.76 3.93
CA GLU A 76 2.94 4.51 4.43
C GLU A 76 1.99 3.62 5.24
N ASP A 77 1.82 2.36 4.83
CA ASP A 77 1.05 1.37 5.58
C ASP A 77 1.70 1.09 6.95
N VAL A 78 3.03 0.96 6.99
CA VAL A 78 3.77 0.78 8.24
C VAL A 78 3.65 2.01 9.14
N LYS A 79 3.76 3.24 8.62
CA LYS A 79 3.58 4.47 9.41
C LYS A 79 2.19 4.53 10.05
N LYS A 80 1.14 4.18 9.31
CA LYS A 80 -0.23 4.10 9.84
C LYS A 80 -0.36 3.05 10.93
N TRP A 81 0.29 1.90 10.75
CA TRP A 81 0.28 0.80 11.71
C TRP A 81 0.95 1.17 13.04
N VAL A 82 2.15 1.72 12.98
CA VAL A 82 2.99 2.04 14.17
C VAL A 82 2.62 3.35 14.86
N ALA A 83 1.73 4.16 14.27
CA ALA A 83 1.26 5.41 14.86
C ALA A 83 0.79 5.21 16.32
N PRO A 84 1.17 6.12 17.25
CA PRO A 84 1.79 7.44 17.01
C PRO A 84 3.33 7.43 16.92
N LYS A 85 3.98 6.25 16.94
CA LYS A 85 5.45 6.17 16.91
C LYS A 85 5.99 6.45 15.50
N ASN A 86 7.19 7.01 15.45
CA ASN A 86 7.90 7.25 14.19
C ASN A 86 8.81 6.07 13.84
N ILE A 87 9.09 5.92 12.55
CA ILE A 87 10.01 4.92 12.01
C ILE A 87 11.24 5.60 11.40
N ILE A 88 12.39 4.95 11.52
CA ILE A 88 13.60 5.34 10.79
C ILE A 88 13.40 4.94 9.33
N VAL A 89 13.62 5.91 8.43
CA VAL A 89 13.52 5.72 6.99
C VAL A 89 14.80 6.21 6.31
N LEU A 90 15.14 5.57 5.21
CA LEU A 90 16.25 5.99 4.37
C LEU A 90 16.08 7.45 3.91
N SER A 91 17.13 8.26 4.09
CA SER A 91 17.09 9.66 3.69
C SER A 91 16.93 9.80 2.16
N PRO A 92 16.25 10.84 1.65
CA PRO A 92 16.04 11.01 0.21
C PRO A 92 17.35 11.10 -0.59
N SER A 93 18.39 11.73 -0.03
CA SER A 93 19.70 11.86 -0.68
C SER A 93 20.42 10.51 -0.77
N THR A 94 20.42 9.73 0.31
CA THR A 94 20.97 8.36 0.31
C THR A 94 20.20 7.48 -0.67
N ALA A 95 18.86 7.52 -0.64
CA ALA A 95 18.03 6.75 -1.55
C ALA A 95 18.33 7.07 -3.02
N LYS A 96 18.50 8.34 -3.37
CA LYS A 96 18.86 8.77 -4.72
C LYS A 96 20.23 8.24 -5.16
N GLY A 97 21.23 8.28 -4.27
CA GLY A 97 22.57 7.74 -4.55
C GLY A 97 22.54 6.23 -4.82
N LEU A 98 21.83 5.48 -3.96
CA LEU A 98 21.66 4.04 -4.12
C LEU A 98 20.88 3.68 -5.40
N VAL A 99 19.82 4.44 -5.72
CA VAL A 99 19.03 4.27 -6.95
C VAL A 99 19.90 4.46 -8.19
N LYS A 100 20.74 5.50 -8.23
CA LYS A 100 21.67 5.72 -9.34
C LYS A 100 22.65 4.55 -9.51
N THR A 101 23.14 4.02 -8.40
CA THR A 101 24.03 2.84 -8.39
C THR A 101 23.31 1.62 -8.97
N LEU A 102 22.06 1.37 -8.56
CA LEU A 102 21.24 0.27 -9.10
C LEU A 102 20.92 0.43 -10.58
N HIS A 103 20.63 1.66 -11.03
CA HIS A 103 20.35 1.91 -12.44
C HIS A 103 21.60 1.67 -13.31
N ASN A 104 22.76 2.13 -12.83
CA ASN A 104 24.03 1.97 -13.54
C ASN A 104 24.58 0.54 -13.47
N ALA A 105 24.10 -0.28 -12.52
CA ALA A 105 24.49 -1.69 -12.42
C ALA A 105 24.01 -2.51 -13.63
N LYS A 106 22.97 -2.03 -14.34
CA LYS A 106 22.59 -2.57 -15.65
C LYS A 106 23.51 -1.98 -16.72
N GLY A 107 24.56 -2.70 -17.06
CA GLY A 107 25.55 -2.26 -18.03
C GLY A 107 25.09 -2.47 -19.47
N THR A 108 25.77 -1.82 -20.41
CA THR A 108 25.56 -2.07 -21.85
C THR A 108 26.27 -3.35 -22.31
N PHE A 109 27.36 -3.73 -21.62
CA PHE A 109 28.23 -4.86 -22.01
C PHE A 109 28.42 -5.91 -20.91
N ASN A 110 28.37 -5.52 -19.64
CA ASN A 110 28.40 -6.43 -18.49
C ASN A 110 27.61 -5.81 -17.33
N ASP A 111 26.79 -6.62 -16.67
CA ASP A 111 26.04 -6.20 -15.49
C ASP A 111 26.94 -6.25 -14.24
N ASP A 112 26.67 -5.38 -13.27
CA ASP A 112 27.40 -5.31 -11.99
C ASP A 112 26.49 -5.80 -10.87
N GLU A 113 26.34 -7.12 -10.76
CA GLU A 113 25.48 -7.74 -9.75
C GLU A 113 26.03 -7.53 -8.32
N TYR A 114 27.34 -7.27 -8.20
CA TYR A 114 27.97 -6.94 -6.93
C TYR A 114 27.57 -5.54 -6.44
N ALA A 115 27.42 -4.56 -7.34
CA ALA A 115 26.87 -3.25 -6.98
C ALA A 115 25.44 -3.38 -6.45
N VAL A 116 24.61 -4.24 -7.07
CA VAL A 116 23.26 -4.53 -6.57
C VAL A 116 23.32 -5.09 -5.15
N ARG A 117 24.14 -6.11 -4.93
CA ARG A 117 24.35 -6.72 -3.61
C ARG A 117 24.74 -5.67 -2.57
N ASP A 118 25.69 -4.81 -2.90
CA ASP A 118 26.25 -3.86 -1.95
C ASP A 118 25.25 -2.75 -1.57
N VAL A 119 24.34 -2.39 -2.48
CA VAL A 119 23.18 -1.52 -2.17
C VAL A 119 22.24 -2.21 -1.19
N PHE A 120 21.79 -3.44 -1.46
CA PHE A 120 20.87 -4.16 -0.57
C PHE A 120 21.49 -4.53 0.77
N LYS A 121 22.82 -4.65 0.85
CA LYS A 121 23.56 -4.88 2.09
C LYS A 121 23.50 -3.68 3.04
N GLN A 122 23.43 -2.45 2.51
CA GLN A 122 23.36 -1.21 3.29
C GLN A 122 21.98 -0.95 3.89
N LEU A 123 20.93 -1.53 3.31
CA LEU A 123 19.57 -1.38 3.82
C LEU A 123 19.42 -2.04 5.18
N GLN A 124 18.71 -1.37 6.08
CA GLN A 124 18.60 -1.79 7.47
C GLN A 124 17.21 -2.34 7.83
N SER A 125 16.20 -2.05 7.01
CA SER A 125 14.81 -2.44 7.23
C SER A 125 14.08 -2.65 5.91
N LYS A 126 12.96 -3.40 5.93
CA LYS A 126 12.09 -3.52 4.76
C LYS A 126 11.46 -2.18 4.36
N THR A 127 11.28 -1.26 5.31
CA THR A 127 10.83 0.11 5.01
C THR A 127 11.85 0.87 4.16
N ASP A 128 13.16 0.62 4.34
CA ASP A 128 14.19 1.22 3.47
C ASP A 128 14.12 0.68 2.04
N VAL A 129 13.78 -0.60 1.86
CA VAL A 129 13.54 -1.20 0.54
C VAL A 129 12.37 -0.50 -0.15
N ALA A 130 11.28 -0.23 0.58
CA ALA A 130 10.13 0.49 0.04
C ALA A 130 10.48 1.95 -0.30
N SER A 131 11.27 2.63 0.53
CA SER A 131 11.80 3.97 0.24
C SER A 131 12.67 3.97 -1.00
N LEU A 132 13.51 2.95 -1.19
CA LEU A 132 14.36 2.78 -2.36
C LEU A 132 13.53 2.53 -3.62
N SER A 133 12.52 1.66 -3.57
CA SER A 133 11.57 1.43 -4.68
C SER A 133 10.84 2.72 -5.07
N LYS A 134 10.35 3.48 -4.09
CA LYS A 134 9.69 4.77 -4.33
C LYS A 134 10.63 5.78 -4.97
N ALA A 135 11.87 5.86 -4.48
CA ALA A 135 12.89 6.73 -5.07
C ALA A 135 13.22 6.33 -6.51
N TYR A 136 13.32 5.03 -6.80
CA TYR A 136 13.57 4.53 -8.16
C TYR A 136 12.44 4.93 -9.11
N TYR A 137 11.19 4.68 -8.70
CA TYR A 137 10.00 5.03 -9.46
C TYR A 137 9.95 6.52 -9.81
N ILE A 138 10.25 7.40 -8.85
CA ILE A 138 10.26 8.86 -9.06
C ILE A 138 11.39 9.29 -10.00
N ASN A 139 12.59 8.73 -9.87
CA ASN A 139 13.76 9.18 -10.63
C ASN A 139 13.88 8.57 -12.04
N HIS A 140 13.21 7.44 -12.32
CA HIS A 140 13.39 6.68 -13.57
C HIS A 140 12.08 6.43 -14.31
N ASN A 141 11.28 7.48 -14.53
CA ASN A 141 10.05 7.44 -15.35
C ASN A 141 9.04 6.39 -14.88
N GLN A 142 8.77 6.32 -13.58
CA GLN A 142 7.73 5.43 -13.04
C GLN A 142 8.00 3.94 -13.28
N LYS A 143 9.26 3.57 -13.50
CA LYS A 143 9.67 2.17 -13.62
C LYS A 143 9.68 1.51 -12.24
N ASP A 144 9.15 0.29 -12.19
CA ASP A 144 9.20 -0.51 -10.97
C ASP A 144 10.62 -1.06 -10.76
N LEU A 145 11.14 -0.88 -9.54
CA LEU A 145 12.51 -1.31 -9.21
C LEU A 145 12.67 -2.83 -9.30
N TRP A 146 11.68 -3.60 -8.85
CA TRP A 146 11.73 -5.05 -8.91
C TRP A 146 11.73 -5.53 -10.36
N GLN A 147 10.87 -4.95 -11.21
CA GLN A 147 10.86 -5.24 -12.65
C GLN A 147 12.20 -4.89 -13.31
N HIS A 148 12.78 -3.75 -12.94
CA HIS A 148 14.09 -3.36 -13.46
C HIS A 148 15.17 -4.38 -13.09
N LEU A 149 15.28 -4.75 -11.82
CA LEU A 149 16.24 -5.76 -11.37
C LEU A 149 15.99 -7.12 -12.04
N ASN A 150 14.73 -7.52 -12.19
CA ASN A 150 14.34 -8.79 -12.80
C ASN A 150 14.55 -8.82 -14.33
N SER A 151 14.82 -7.67 -14.95
CA SER A 151 15.07 -7.59 -16.40
C SER A 151 16.48 -8.00 -16.80
N PHE A 152 17.44 -7.97 -15.86
CA PHE A 152 18.84 -8.30 -16.13
C PHE A 152 19.42 -9.34 -15.16
N LEU A 153 18.94 -9.40 -13.92
CA LEU A 153 19.32 -10.46 -12.99
C LEU A 153 18.53 -11.74 -13.24
N SER A 154 19.21 -12.87 -13.25
CA SER A 154 18.58 -14.19 -13.22
C SER A 154 17.85 -14.44 -11.89
N HIS A 155 16.98 -15.44 -11.86
CA HIS A 155 16.26 -15.85 -10.65
C HIS A 155 17.20 -16.21 -9.48
N SER A 156 18.33 -16.87 -9.79
CA SER A 156 19.34 -17.26 -8.80
C SER A 156 20.05 -16.03 -8.22
N GLU A 157 20.36 -15.04 -9.05
CA GLU A 157 21.01 -13.79 -8.64
C GLU A 157 20.07 -12.91 -7.84
N MET A 158 18.81 -12.81 -8.25
CA MET A 158 17.77 -12.16 -7.47
C MET A 158 17.66 -12.78 -6.07
N LYS A 159 17.74 -14.11 -5.97
CA LYS A 159 17.71 -14.80 -4.67
C LYS A 159 18.96 -14.47 -3.84
N LEU A 160 20.14 -14.46 -4.46
CA LEU A 160 21.43 -14.36 -3.77
C LEU A 160 21.80 -12.93 -3.38
N TYR A 161 21.54 -11.96 -4.26
CA TYR A 161 21.95 -10.56 -4.10
C TYR A 161 20.85 -9.64 -3.57
N VAL A 162 19.58 -10.03 -3.73
CA VAL A 162 18.44 -9.19 -3.32
C VAL A 162 17.69 -9.86 -2.16
N TRP A 163 17.02 -10.99 -2.40
CA TRP A 163 16.15 -11.61 -1.39
C TRP A 163 16.88 -12.11 -0.15
N LYS A 164 18.10 -12.64 -0.29
CA LYS A 164 18.93 -13.04 0.86
C LYS A 164 19.11 -11.89 1.86
N TYR A 165 19.28 -10.67 1.35
CA TYR A 165 19.50 -9.50 2.19
C TYR A 165 18.20 -8.91 2.71
N ILE A 166 17.11 -8.94 1.94
CA ILE A 166 15.80 -8.44 2.36
C ILE A 166 15.16 -9.32 3.43
N ASN A 167 15.29 -10.65 3.30
CA ASN A 167 14.62 -11.60 4.19
C ASN A 167 15.17 -11.57 5.63
N ARG A 168 16.42 -11.11 5.82
CA ARG A 168 17.02 -10.90 7.14
C ARG A 168 16.64 -9.54 7.76
N LEU A 169 16.02 -8.63 7.01
CA LEU A 169 15.71 -7.30 7.52
C LEU A 169 14.47 -7.33 8.41
N PRO A 170 14.47 -6.57 9.52
CA PRO A 170 13.25 -6.30 10.26
C PRO A 170 12.25 -5.56 9.37
N ASN A 171 10.96 -5.74 9.65
CA ASN A 171 9.88 -5.10 8.89
C ASN A 171 9.98 -3.57 8.90
N TYR A 172 10.40 -2.99 10.03
CA TYR A 172 10.66 -1.56 10.24
C TYR A 172 11.58 -1.37 11.44
N LYS A 173 12.14 -0.16 11.59
CA LYS A 173 12.86 0.28 12.79
C LYS A 173 12.16 1.49 13.38
N LEU A 174 11.97 1.49 14.70
CA LEU A 174 11.44 2.66 15.41
C LEU A 174 12.55 3.71 15.55
N SER A 175 12.15 4.99 15.49
CA SER A 175 13.03 6.13 15.77
C SER A 175 13.18 6.39 17.26
#